data_AF-A0A067SAR2-F1
#
_entry.id   AF-A0A067SAR2-F1
#
_cell.length_a   1.000
_cell.length_b   1.000
_cell.length_c   1.000
_cell.angle_alpha   90.00
_cell.angle_beta   90.00
_cell.angle_gamma   90.00
#
_symmetry.space_group_name_H-M   'P 1'
#
loop_
_entity.id
_entity.type
_entity.pdbx_description
1 polymer ?
#
loop_
_entity_poly.entity_id
_entity_poly.type
_entity_poly.pdbx_seq_one_letter_code
_entity_poly.pdbx_strand_id
1 'polypeptide(L)'
;MGNWDELCLLCGISPIPPSEIYTDPGYGAEDLGDKIIDYDPSILSDLQLDKEELVAMLLDALELDLPFILPEWKWVGFTNCVAIGHFSHDGDTPHQIVGTESGRMRKIPDGTNVETRIVRDPSCGEFYVIVQRSKKGQYEFEEVEEAGLSRTSSSNYMYSELRCTDGFGNFFLSEGCFYYLQAWLDVSGFVEQRAGSLSFGGELFEVVNSRMRGRVNGTGILPWMEYDGIENTLEQTQYNFEGGLKIPKYTTASIRNECTPKGILDAIIRDCRCWRFIAPNLWPSNSIDEKQGRFRKFPISFAASNPLTLLPIEILSDVLACVDSLQTYLAVARTSRSIYNVATEDSFFSMTIKRMSSSPSGCLFWLLPVSSMRGELQKANLASSTFLPKVSGADNIPAGGQTDHQSPFLRLDFHWISFVRACYASCSMMNRKRIWGQVKQLEEFWRNYRLYGWEVDRFGVALE
;
A
#
# COMPACT_ATOMS: atom_id res chain seq x y z
N MET A 1 22.02 20.80 -9.38
CA MET A 1 20.87 21.07 -8.50
C MET A 1 19.83 20.04 -8.88
N GLY A 2 19.62 19.07 -8.00
CA GLY A 2 19.00 17.77 -8.29
C GLY A 2 17.51 17.88 -8.60
N ASN A 3 17.09 17.03 -9.53
CA ASN A 3 15.70 16.80 -9.90
C ASN A 3 14.94 16.23 -8.69
N TRP A 4 13.73 16.74 -8.41
CA TRP A 4 12.89 16.26 -7.32
C TRP A 4 11.86 15.28 -7.88
N ASP A 5 11.82 14.05 -7.33
CA ASP A 5 10.85 13.04 -7.76
C ASP A 5 9.51 13.21 -7.04
N GLU A 6 8.44 13.44 -7.81
CA GLU A 6 7.10 13.25 -7.28
C GLU A 6 6.84 11.77 -6.98
N LEU A 7 6.25 11.49 -5.82
CA LEU A 7 5.82 10.17 -5.42
C LEU A 7 4.41 9.86 -5.92
N CYS A 8 4.10 8.57 -6.04
CA CYS A 8 2.71 8.14 -6.15
C CYS A 8 1.89 8.70 -4.98
N LEU A 9 0.84 9.46 -5.30
CA LEU A 9 0.02 10.19 -4.35
C LEU A 9 -0.59 9.30 -3.26
N LEU A 10 -0.91 8.04 -3.58
CA LEU A 10 -1.48 7.10 -2.61
C LEU A 10 -0.40 6.36 -1.81
N CYS A 11 0.51 5.65 -2.48
CA CYS A 11 1.44 4.76 -1.77
C CYS A 11 2.70 5.45 -1.24
N GLY A 12 3.03 6.65 -1.72
CA GLY A 12 4.27 7.35 -1.38
C GLY A 12 5.52 6.66 -1.93
N ILE A 13 5.36 5.78 -2.92
CA ILE A 13 6.46 5.08 -3.59
C ILE A 13 6.70 5.75 -4.94
N SER A 14 7.96 6.01 -5.26
CA SER A 14 8.39 6.44 -6.59
C SER A 14 8.13 5.31 -7.59
N PRO A 15 7.80 5.63 -8.85
CA PRO A 15 7.74 4.61 -9.90
C PRO A 15 9.07 3.86 -10.10
N ILE A 16 10.18 4.46 -9.66
CA ILE A 16 11.49 3.82 -9.57
C ILE A 16 11.67 3.38 -8.12
N PRO A 17 11.57 2.08 -7.80
CA PRO A 17 11.75 1.62 -6.44
C PRO A 17 13.20 1.83 -5.99
N PRO A 18 13.45 1.98 -4.68
CA PRO A 18 14.81 2.10 -4.16
C PRO A 18 15.60 0.82 -4.45
N SER A 19 16.87 1.00 -4.83
CA SER A 19 17.78 -0.08 -5.20
C SER A 19 18.74 -0.44 -4.08
N GLU A 20 18.89 0.39 -3.05
CA GLU A 20 19.95 0.24 -2.04
C GLU A 20 19.39 0.45 -0.62
N ILE A 21 20.06 -0.07 0.42
CA ILE A 21 19.73 0.28 1.81
C ILE A 21 20.33 1.65 2.14
N TYR A 22 21.63 1.81 1.87
CA TYR A 22 22.41 3.03 2.01
C TYR A 22 23.14 3.29 0.69
N THR A 23 23.31 4.56 0.32
CA THR A 23 24.08 4.94 -0.88
C THR A 23 25.57 4.63 -0.76
N ASP A 24 26.10 4.70 0.46
CA ASP A 24 27.46 4.28 0.79
C ASP A 24 27.38 3.23 1.91
N PRO A 25 27.68 1.94 1.64
CA PRO A 25 27.68 0.89 2.64
C PRO A 25 28.63 1.15 3.81
N GLY A 26 29.77 1.82 3.58
CA GLY A 26 30.74 2.16 4.63
C GLY A 26 30.16 3.15 5.63
N TYR A 27 29.60 4.25 5.13
CA TYR A 27 28.86 5.21 5.95
C TYR A 27 27.66 4.53 6.65
N GLY A 28 26.93 3.68 5.93
CA GLY A 28 25.77 2.96 6.48
C GLY A 28 26.13 2.02 7.62
N ALA A 29 27.28 1.36 7.56
CA ALA A 29 27.77 0.50 8.63
C ALA A 29 28.13 1.29 9.89
N GLU A 30 28.78 2.45 9.75
CA GLU A 30 29.09 3.35 10.86
C GLU A 30 27.81 3.88 11.53
N ASP A 31 26.88 4.43 10.74
CA ASP A 31 25.61 4.98 11.21
C ASP A 31 24.73 3.91 11.90
N LEU A 32 24.66 2.69 11.33
CA LEU A 32 23.98 1.57 11.98
C LEU A 32 24.66 1.16 13.28
N GLY A 33 26.00 1.11 13.30
CA GLY A 33 26.78 0.78 14.49
C GLY A 33 26.47 1.72 15.64
N ASP A 34 26.47 3.04 15.37
CA ASP A 34 26.12 4.05 16.35
C ASP A 34 24.67 3.91 16.84
N LYS A 35 23.71 3.73 15.93
CA LYS A 35 22.29 3.50 16.29
C LYS A 35 22.09 2.24 17.14
N ILE A 36 22.86 1.17 16.89
CA ILE A 36 22.79 -0.08 17.66
C ILE A 36 23.36 0.13 19.07
N ILE A 37 24.50 0.81 19.20
CA ILE A 37 25.10 1.13 20.50
C ILE A 37 24.17 2.02 21.32
N ASP A 38 23.56 3.02 20.70
CA ASP A 38 22.59 3.90 21.36
C ASP A 38 21.33 3.14 21.82
N TYR A 39 20.86 2.18 21.03
CA TYR A 39 19.70 1.36 21.36
C TYR A 39 20.02 0.30 22.43
N ASP A 40 21.21 -0.28 22.40
CA ASP A 40 21.67 -1.35 23.28
C ASP A 40 23.13 -1.13 23.72
N PRO A 41 23.36 -0.28 24.75
CA PRO A 41 24.72 0.11 25.15
C PRO A 41 25.60 -1.03 25.69
N SER A 42 25.01 -2.18 26.06
CA SER A 42 25.78 -3.32 26.56
C SER A 42 26.24 -4.27 25.46
N ILE A 43 25.83 -4.07 24.21
CA ILE A 43 26.11 -5.00 23.11
C ILE A 43 27.62 -5.27 22.94
N LEU A 44 28.45 -4.23 23.03
CA LEU A 44 29.90 -4.34 22.90
C LEU A 44 30.53 -5.13 24.05
N SER A 45 30.13 -4.82 25.30
CA SER A 45 30.67 -5.51 26.47
C SER A 45 30.20 -6.97 26.57
N ASP A 46 28.94 -7.23 26.21
CA ASP A 46 28.33 -8.56 26.30
C ASP A 46 28.94 -9.53 25.27
N LEU A 47 29.23 -9.02 24.07
CA LEU A 47 29.81 -9.80 22.98
C LEU A 47 31.34 -9.72 22.90
N GLN A 48 31.97 -8.93 23.78
CA GLN A 48 33.42 -8.66 23.78
C GLN A 48 33.92 -8.14 22.43
N LEU A 49 33.15 -7.23 21.82
CA LEU A 49 33.45 -6.57 20.56
C LEU A 49 33.87 -5.12 20.81
N ASP A 50 34.77 -4.59 19.98
CA ASP A 50 34.92 -3.14 19.84
C ASP A 50 33.98 -2.55 18.77
N LYS A 51 33.97 -1.22 18.63
CA LYS A 51 33.08 -0.54 17.67
C LYS A 51 33.50 -0.88 16.24
N GLU A 52 34.79 -0.95 15.98
CA GLU A 52 35.37 -1.24 14.68
C GLU A 52 34.98 -2.65 14.18
N GLU A 53 34.99 -3.65 15.06
CA GLU A 53 34.55 -5.01 14.79
C GLU A 53 33.04 -5.07 14.49
N LEU A 54 32.22 -4.33 15.25
CA LEU A 54 30.78 -4.20 14.98
C LEU A 54 30.53 -3.58 13.60
N VAL A 55 31.23 -2.49 13.26
CA VAL A 55 31.11 -1.82 11.96
C VAL A 55 31.56 -2.73 10.83
N ALA A 56 32.67 -3.46 10.98
CA ALA A 56 33.12 -4.42 9.98
C ALA A 56 32.07 -5.52 9.72
N MET A 57 31.44 -6.06 10.77
CA MET A 57 30.37 -7.05 10.63
C MET A 57 29.14 -6.50 9.89
N LEU A 58 28.78 -5.24 10.14
CA LEU A 58 27.67 -4.56 9.45
C LEU A 58 28.02 -4.28 7.99
N LEU A 59 29.26 -3.88 7.70
CA LEU A 59 29.74 -3.67 6.35
C LEU A 59 29.68 -4.96 5.53
N ASP A 60 30.19 -6.07 6.09
CA ASP A 60 30.12 -7.39 5.47
C ASP A 60 28.67 -7.79 5.12
N ALA A 61 27.70 -7.40 5.95
CA ALA A 61 26.29 -7.65 5.69
C ALA A 61 25.70 -6.72 4.62
N LEU A 62 26.08 -5.44 4.60
CA LEU A 62 25.60 -4.44 3.64
C LEU A 62 26.19 -4.61 2.24
N GLU A 63 27.38 -5.20 2.12
CA GLU A 63 28.02 -5.52 0.83
C GLU A 63 27.41 -6.75 0.13
N LEU A 64 26.55 -7.51 0.82
CA LEU A 64 25.83 -8.62 0.20
C LEU A 64 24.78 -8.12 -0.81
N ASP A 65 24.60 -8.87 -1.89
CA ASP A 65 23.53 -8.62 -2.86
C ASP A 65 22.16 -8.60 -2.17
N LEU A 66 21.42 -7.49 -2.33
CA LEU A 66 20.04 -7.47 -1.83
C LEU A 66 19.20 -8.50 -2.58
N PRO A 67 18.33 -9.23 -1.88
CA PRO A 67 17.52 -10.29 -2.49
C PRO A 67 16.52 -9.80 -3.54
N PHE A 68 16.42 -8.47 -3.76
CA PHE A 68 15.49 -7.82 -4.69
C PHE A 68 16.16 -6.90 -5.74
N ILE A 69 17.51 -6.86 -5.86
CA ILE A 69 18.22 -5.90 -6.74
C ILE A 69 18.21 -6.23 -8.26
N LEU A 70 17.66 -7.35 -8.75
CA LEU A 70 17.72 -7.69 -10.20
C LEU A 70 16.34 -8.08 -10.80
N PRO A 71 16.21 -8.08 -12.14
CA PRO A 71 15.51 -7.15 -13.05
C PRO A 71 13.96 -7.18 -13.00
N GLU A 72 13.36 -7.82 -11.99
CA GLU A 72 11.90 -8.07 -11.90
C GLU A 72 11.10 -6.95 -11.22
N TRP A 73 11.70 -5.77 -10.99
CA TRP A 73 11.00 -4.56 -10.53
C TRP A 73 9.88 -4.11 -11.48
N LYS A 74 9.79 -4.72 -12.68
CA LYS A 74 8.62 -4.68 -13.56
C LYS A 74 7.46 -5.50 -12.99
N TRP A 75 7.02 -5.16 -11.78
CA TRP A 75 5.82 -5.73 -11.21
C TRP A 75 4.63 -5.35 -12.07
N VAL A 76 4.01 -6.34 -12.72
CA VAL A 76 2.85 -6.14 -13.56
C VAL A 76 1.78 -5.37 -12.78
N GLY A 77 1.38 -4.22 -13.33
CA GLY A 77 0.42 -3.30 -12.72
C GLY A 77 1.05 -2.24 -11.80
N PHE A 78 2.34 -2.26 -11.52
CA PHE A 78 3.00 -1.23 -10.69
C PHE A 78 4.13 -0.49 -11.41
N THR A 79 4.52 -0.93 -12.60
CA THR A 79 5.52 -0.26 -13.46
C THR A 79 4.96 0.96 -14.21
N ASN A 80 3.68 0.93 -14.58
CA ASN A 80 3.02 2.08 -15.21
C ASN A 80 2.42 2.99 -14.14
N CYS A 81 2.17 4.23 -14.52
CA CYS A 81 1.38 5.17 -13.72
C CYS A 81 0.06 5.49 -14.42
N VAL A 82 -0.91 5.94 -13.63
CA VAL A 82 -2.13 6.59 -14.11
C VAL A 82 -2.01 8.06 -13.77
N ALA A 83 -1.79 8.89 -14.79
CA ALA A 83 -1.83 10.33 -14.68
C ALA A 83 -3.30 10.80 -14.68
N ILE A 84 -3.63 11.75 -13.80
CA ILE A 84 -4.98 12.25 -13.57
C ILE A 84 -4.96 13.77 -13.64
N GLY A 85 -5.80 14.33 -14.49
CA GLY A 85 -6.02 15.77 -14.56
C GLY A 85 -6.43 16.24 -15.95
N HIS A 86 -6.02 17.46 -16.28
CA HIS A 86 -6.33 18.14 -17.54
C HIS A 86 -5.06 18.17 -18.40
N PHE A 87 -5.10 17.57 -19.59
CA PHE A 87 -3.96 17.49 -20.48
C PHE A 87 -4.20 18.37 -21.70
N SER A 88 -3.31 19.36 -21.94
CA SER A 88 -3.33 20.16 -23.17
C SER A 88 -2.38 19.57 -24.21
N HIS A 89 -2.65 19.79 -25.50
CA HIS A 89 -1.78 19.35 -26.59
C HIS A 89 -0.40 20.02 -26.58
N ASP A 90 -0.27 21.16 -25.91
CA ASP A 90 0.98 21.93 -25.81
C ASP A 90 1.81 21.57 -24.57
N GLY A 91 1.37 20.58 -23.76
CA GLY A 91 2.09 20.11 -22.58
C GLY A 91 2.07 21.06 -21.38
N ASP A 92 1.34 22.17 -21.47
CA ASP A 92 1.10 23.05 -20.33
C ASP A 92 -0.06 22.54 -19.48
N THR A 93 0.15 22.44 -18.16
CA THR A 93 -0.97 22.43 -17.23
C THR A 93 -1.73 23.73 -17.43
N PRO A 94 -3.07 23.75 -17.47
CA PRO A 94 -3.81 25.00 -17.59
C PRO A 94 -3.49 25.94 -16.41
N HIS A 95 -2.48 26.78 -16.60
CA HIS A 95 -2.06 27.86 -15.71
C HIS A 95 -2.74 29.18 -16.07
N GLN A 96 -3.44 29.18 -17.20
CA GLN A 96 -4.26 30.27 -17.65
C GLN A 96 -5.72 30.04 -17.28
N ILE A 97 -6.43 31.14 -17.26
CA ILE A 97 -7.87 31.20 -17.13
C ILE A 97 -8.52 30.27 -18.17
N VAL A 98 -9.05 29.13 -17.75
CA VAL A 98 -9.70 28.20 -18.67
C VAL A 98 -11.17 28.59 -18.80
N GLY A 99 -11.61 28.78 -20.03
CA GLY A 99 -13.04 28.84 -20.36
C GLY A 99 -13.64 27.46 -20.15
N THR A 100 -14.51 27.32 -19.15
CA THR A 100 -15.28 26.08 -18.96
C THR A 100 -16.40 25.96 -19.98
N GLU A 101 -16.97 24.76 -20.16
CA GLU A 101 -18.17 24.54 -20.98
C GLU A 101 -19.36 25.41 -20.53
N SER A 102 -19.36 25.85 -19.27
CA SER A 102 -20.32 26.81 -18.71
C SER A 102 -20.08 28.27 -19.13
N GLY A 103 -19.04 28.55 -19.94
CA GLY A 103 -18.62 29.90 -20.33
C GLY A 103 -17.88 30.68 -19.24
N ARG A 104 -17.64 30.09 -18.05
CA ARG A 104 -16.94 30.74 -16.94
C ARG A 104 -15.43 30.56 -17.04
N MET A 105 -14.73 31.65 -16.77
CA MET A 105 -13.28 31.77 -16.66
C MET A 105 -12.79 31.30 -15.29
N ARG A 106 -11.82 30.37 -15.23
CA ARG A 106 -11.32 29.77 -13.95
C ARG A 106 -9.80 29.63 -13.89
N LYS A 107 -9.22 29.85 -12.71
CA LYS A 107 -7.76 29.70 -12.48
C LYS A 107 -7.28 28.24 -12.55
N ILE A 108 -8.12 27.28 -12.15
CA ILE A 108 -7.86 25.84 -12.20
C ILE A 108 -9.17 25.16 -12.66
N PRO A 109 -9.13 24.24 -13.64
CA PRO A 109 -10.31 23.47 -14.03
C PRO A 109 -10.87 22.63 -12.86
N ASP A 110 -12.18 22.43 -12.82
CA ASP A 110 -12.81 21.51 -11.86
C ASP A 110 -12.65 20.04 -12.31
N GLY A 111 -13.36 19.14 -11.62
CA GLY A 111 -13.37 17.71 -11.92
C GLY A 111 -14.07 17.34 -13.22
N THR A 112 -14.77 18.28 -13.87
CA THR A 112 -15.40 18.04 -15.17
C THR A 112 -14.34 17.86 -16.24
N ASN A 113 -14.51 16.88 -17.12
CA ASN A 113 -13.57 16.54 -18.19
C ASN A 113 -12.14 16.18 -17.74
N VAL A 114 -11.95 15.84 -16.46
CA VAL A 114 -10.70 15.23 -16.01
C VAL A 114 -10.49 13.90 -16.74
N GLU A 115 -9.30 13.77 -17.32
CA GLU A 115 -8.86 12.57 -18.01
C GLU A 115 -7.98 11.71 -17.11
N THR A 116 -7.98 10.41 -17.38
CA THR A 116 -7.03 9.46 -16.80
C THR A 116 -6.25 8.78 -17.92
N ARG A 117 -4.93 8.92 -17.93
CA ARG A 117 -4.03 8.36 -18.96
C ARG A 117 -3.07 7.38 -18.32
N ILE A 118 -2.89 6.20 -18.93
CA ILE A 118 -1.81 5.28 -18.53
C ILE A 118 -0.54 5.78 -19.19
N VAL A 119 0.49 5.98 -18.38
CA VAL A 119 1.73 6.65 -18.78
C VAL A 119 2.96 5.88 -18.31
N ARG A 120 4.08 6.11 -19.01
CA ARG A 120 5.39 5.48 -18.78
C ARG A 120 6.52 6.52 -18.80
N ASP A 121 7.70 6.02 -18.45
CA ASP A 121 8.95 6.77 -18.34
C ASP A 121 8.81 8.01 -17.46
N PRO A 122 8.37 7.81 -16.20
CA PRO A 122 8.29 8.90 -15.24
C PRO A 122 9.68 9.46 -15.02
N SER A 123 9.84 10.76 -15.30
CA SER A 123 10.96 11.57 -14.85
C SER A 123 10.38 12.70 -14.01
N CYS A 124 10.49 12.64 -12.69
CA CYS A 124 10.06 13.74 -11.83
C CYS A 124 8.55 14.09 -11.91
N GLY A 125 7.68 13.11 -12.20
CA GLY A 125 6.26 13.38 -12.50
C GLY A 125 6.02 14.00 -13.88
N GLU A 126 7.03 14.04 -14.74
CA GLU A 126 6.87 14.20 -16.18
C GLU A 126 6.77 12.82 -16.83
N PHE A 127 5.92 12.68 -17.83
CA PHE A 127 5.73 11.44 -18.57
C PHE A 127 5.94 11.72 -20.05
N TYR A 128 6.70 10.86 -20.72
CA TYR A 128 7.01 11.04 -22.15
C TYR A 128 6.19 10.13 -23.06
N VAL A 129 5.54 9.11 -22.50
CA VAL A 129 4.85 8.08 -23.28
C VAL A 129 3.45 7.84 -22.73
N ILE A 130 2.44 7.96 -23.61
CA ILE A 130 1.10 7.43 -23.36
C ILE A 130 1.06 5.99 -23.82
N VAL A 131 0.46 5.16 -22.99
CA VAL A 131 0.40 3.74 -23.23
C VAL A 131 -1.05 3.32 -23.41
N GLN A 132 -1.40 2.86 -24.61
CA GLN A 132 -2.70 2.28 -24.89
C GLN A 132 -2.67 0.76 -24.77
N ARG A 133 -3.77 0.17 -24.28
CA ARG A 133 -3.89 -1.29 -24.22
C ARG A 133 -4.10 -1.84 -25.62
N SER A 134 -3.21 -2.73 -26.07
CA SER A 134 -3.39 -3.36 -27.37
C SER A 134 -4.65 -4.22 -27.38
N LYS A 135 -5.35 -4.22 -28.52
CA LYS A 135 -6.49 -5.12 -28.76
C LYS A 135 -6.06 -6.58 -28.99
N LYS A 136 -4.77 -6.84 -29.25
CA LYS A 136 -4.26 -8.15 -29.67
C LYS A 136 -3.86 -9.08 -28.53
N GLY A 137 -3.78 -8.57 -27.30
CA GLY A 137 -3.53 -9.39 -26.12
C GLY A 137 -3.66 -8.57 -24.84
N GLN A 138 -4.10 -9.22 -23.76
CA GLN A 138 -4.22 -8.58 -22.44
C GLN A 138 -2.88 -8.03 -21.91
N TYR A 139 -1.75 -8.36 -22.57
CA TYR A 139 -0.41 -8.08 -22.09
C TYR A 139 0.40 -7.06 -22.90
N GLU A 140 -0.07 -6.71 -24.08
CA GLU A 140 0.65 -5.82 -24.99
C GLU A 140 0.13 -4.40 -24.88
N PHE A 141 1.05 -3.47 -24.95
CA PHE A 141 0.75 -2.05 -24.98
C PHE A 141 1.17 -1.50 -26.33
N GLU A 142 0.32 -0.66 -26.91
CA GLU A 142 0.65 0.15 -28.07
C GLU A 142 1.08 1.52 -27.55
N GLU A 143 2.35 1.85 -27.78
CA GLU A 143 2.91 3.15 -27.42
C GLU A 143 2.37 4.18 -28.39
N VAL A 144 1.72 5.21 -27.84
CA VAL A 144 1.30 6.39 -28.59
C VAL A 144 2.18 7.51 -28.07
N GLU A 145 3.20 7.85 -28.86
CA GLU A 145 4.09 8.97 -28.55
C GLU A 145 3.30 10.26 -28.76
N GLU A 146 2.84 10.87 -27.66
CA GLU A 146 2.40 12.27 -27.65
C GLU A 146 3.53 13.11 -27.06
N ALA A 147 4.13 13.96 -27.89
CA ALA A 147 5.09 14.95 -27.41
C ALA A 147 4.35 15.94 -26.49
N GLY A 148 4.78 16.05 -25.24
CA GLY A 148 4.27 17.04 -24.29
C GLY A 148 2.99 16.64 -23.58
N LEU A 149 3.02 15.57 -22.78
CA LEU A 149 2.01 15.38 -21.75
C LEU A 149 2.10 16.51 -20.72
N SER A 150 0.97 17.13 -20.37
CA SER A 150 0.91 18.10 -19.27
C SER A 150 1.57 17.52 -18.03
N ARG A 151 2.62 18.19 -17.56
CA ARG A 151 3.42 17.84 -16.38
C ARG A 151 2.48 17.52 -15.22
N THR A 152 2.69 16.39 -14.54
CA THR A 152 2.03 16.15 -13.24
C THR A 152 2.81 16.76 -12.08
N SER A 153 4.06 17.14 -12.35
CA SER A 153 4.94 17.86 -11.45
C SER A 153 4.30 19.15 -10.94
N SER A 154 4.00 19.17 -9.65
CA SER A 154 3.68 20.34 -8.83
C SER A 154 4.81 21.38 -8.80
N SER A 155 6.02 21.01 -9.24
CA SER A 155 7.18 21.89 -9.31
C SER A 155 7.40 22.42 -10.72
N ASN A 156 6.68 23.48 -11.08
CA ASN A 156 7.02 24.17 -12.33
C ASN A 156 8.31 24.98 -12.13
N TYR A 157 9.42 24.47 -12.67
CA TYR A 157 10.80 25.01 -12.52
C TYR A 157 10.98 26.47 -13.01
N MET A 158 10.03 27.02 -13.78
CA MET A 158 10.27 28.25 -14.55
C MET A 158 9.81 29.58 -13.94
N TYR A 159 9.15 29.63 -12.78
CA TYR A 159 8.65 30.90 -12.26
C TYR A 159 9.01 31.13 -10.79
N SER A 160 10.23 31.61 -10.57
CA SER A 160 10.73 32.09 -9.28
C SER A 160 10.05 33.37 -8.76
N GLU A 161 9.13 33.96 -9.52
CA GLU A 161 8.54 35.28 -9.19
C GLU A 161 7.08 35.21 -8.71
N LEU A 162 6.36 34.11 -8.95
CA LEU A 162 5.00 33.92 -8.43
C LEU A 162 5.04 32.93 -7.27
N ARG A 163 4.98 33.46 -6.05
CA ARG A 163 4.90 32.74 -4.77
C ARG A 163 3.63 31.88 -4.66
N CYS A 164 3.46 30.87 -5.50
CA CYS A 164 2.44 29.85 -5.32
C CYS A 164 3.07 28.71 -4.51
N THR A 165 2.85 28.73 -3.20
CA THR A 165 3.41 27.78 -2.22
C THR A 165 2.72 26.40 -2.22
N ASP A 166 1.75 26.18 -3.10
CA ASP A 166 0.86 25.02 -3.07
C ASP A 166 0.94 24.27 -4.40
N GLY A 167 1.02 22.93 -4.36
CA GLY A 167 1.04 22.09 -5.54
C GLY A 167 -0.35 21.86 -6.09
N PHE A 168 -0.62 22.41 -7.27
CA PHE A 168 -1.92 22.32 -7.95
C PHE A 168 -1.78 21.65 -9.30
N GLY A 169 -2.81 20.91 -9.72
CA GLY A 169 -2.93 20.42 -11.09
C GLY A 169 -2.90 18.90 -11.18
N ASN A 170 -2.37 18.41 -12.30
CA ASN A 170 -2.31 16.98 -12.59
C ASN A 170 -1.44 16.27 -11.55
N PHE A 171 -1.75 15.01 -11.25
CA PHE A 171 -0.94 14.15 -10.40
C PHE A 171 -0.97 12.74 -10.97
N PHE A 172 -0.25 11.82 -10.35
CA PHE A 172 -0.31 10.43 -10.74
C PHE A 172 -0.42 9.49 -9.55
N LEU A 173 -0.86 8.28 -9.87
CA LEU A 173 -0.77 7.12 -9.00
C LEU A 173 -0.07 6.00 -9.76
N SER A 174 0.63 5.12 -9.07
CA SER A 174 0.99 3.81 -9.66
C SER A 174 -0.30 3.11 -10.13
N GLU A 175 -0.28 2.44 -11.28
CA GLU A 175 -1.48 1.84 -11.90
C GLU A 175 -2.24 0.93 -10.92
N GLY A 176 -1.53 0.11 -10.15
CA GLY A 176 -2.11 -0.80 -9.17
C GLY A 176 -2.71 -0.04 -7.98
N CYS A 177 -2.10 1.07 -7.56
CA CYS A 177 -2.64 1.94 -6.53
C CYS A 177 -3.95 2.62 -6.97
N PHE A 178 -4.04 3.04 -8.24
CA PHE A 178 -5.27 3.57 -8.80
C PHE A 178 -6.39 2.53 -8.78
N TYR A 179 -6.12 1.30 -9.23
CA TYR A 179 -7.13 0.24 -9.23
C TYR A 179 -7.52 -0.26 -7.84
N TYR A 180 -6.57 -0.30 -6.91
CA TYR A 180 -6.91 -0.52 -5.51
C TYR A 180 -7.83 0.55 -5.00
N LEU A 181 -7.48 1.83 -5.15
CA LEU A 181 -8.32 2.92 -4.67
C LEU A 181 -9.74 2.81 -5.25
N GLN A 182 -9.86 2.56 -6.55
CA GLN A 182 -11.16 2.41 -7.22
C GLN A 182 -11.98 1.22 -6.67
N ALA A 183 -11.34 0.10 -6.35
CA ALA A 183 -12.02 -1.11 -5.87
C ALA A 183 -12.29 -1.10 -4.36
N TRP A 184 -11.53 -0.34 -3.60
CA TRP A 184 -11.52 -0.34 -2.14
C TRP A 184 -12.29 0.81 -1.51
N LEU A 185 -12.43 1.92 -2.24
CA LEU A 185 -13.21 3.06 -1.81
C LEU A 185 -14.71 2.76 -1.90
N ASP A 186 -15.43 2.85 -0.78
CA ASP A 186 -16.88 2.65 -0.73
C ASP A 186 -17.64 3.92 -1.16
N VAL A 187 -17.63 4.19 -2.47
CA VAL A 187 -18.26 5.38 -3.04
C VAL A 187 -19.80 5.36 -2.90
N SER A 188 -20.39 4.16 -2.87
CA SER A 188 -21.84 3.95 -2.72
C SER A 188 -22.38 4.39 -1.37
N GLY A 189 -21.53 4.43 -0.33
CA GLY A 189 -21.94 4.83 1.01
C GLY A 189 -22.12 6.34 1.19
N PHE A 190 -21.84 7.17 0.17
CA PHE A 190 -21.86 8.62 0.29
C PHE A 190 -23.11 9.25 -0.34
N VAL A 191 -23.58 10.34 0.25
CA VAL A 191 -24.71 11.14 -0.28
C VAL A 191 -24.29 11.84 -1.58
N GLU A 192 -25.10 11.72 -2.63
CA GLU A 192 -24.91 12.49 -3.87
C GLU A 192 -25.41 13.94 -3.67
N GLN A 193 -24.51 14.92 -3.74
CA GLN A 193 -24.88 16.34 -3.63
C GLN A 193 -24.88 17.10 -4.97
N ARG A 194 -24.21 16.62 -6.02
CA ARG A 194 -24.05 17.37 -7.28
C ARG A 194 -24.96 16.88 -8.40
N ALA A 195 -25.57 17.84 -9.10
CA ALA A 195 -26.28 17.62 -10.36
C ALA A 195 -25.24 17.32 -11.46
N GLY A 196 -24.92 16.04 -11.63
CA GLY A 196 -23.94 15.53 -12.60
C GLY A 196 -22.91 14.63 -11.92
N SER A 197 -22.88 13.35 -12.30
CA SER A 197 -21.89 12.41 -11.78
C SER A 197 -20.54 12.69 -12.41
N LEU A 198 -19.59 13.19 -11.63
CA LEU A 198 -18.19 13.25 -12.04
C LEU A 198 -17.64 11.84 -12.28
N SER A 199 -16.63 11.72 -13.13
CA SER A 199 -15.88 10.47 -13.22
C SER A 199 -15.13 10.21 -11.91
N PHE A 200 -14.76 8.96 -11.64
CA PHE A 200 -13.92 8.64 -10.48
C PHE A 200 -12.63 9.48 -10.45
N GLY A 201 -11.98 9.67 -11.61
CA GLY A 201 -10.80 10.53 -11.74
C GLY A 201 -11.11 12.00 -11.46
N GLY A 202 -12.27 12.50 -11.92
CA GLY A 202 -12.72 13.86 -11.66
C GLY A 202 -13.01 14.14 -10.19
N GLU A 203 -13.69 13.23 -9.48
CA GLU A 203 -13.87 13.36 -8.03
C GLU A 203 -12.54 13.27 -7.28
N LEU A 204 -11.67 12.31 -7.62
CA LEU A 204 -10.34 12.20 -7.00
C LEU A 204 -9.53 13.49 -7.21
N PHE A 205 -9.60 14.07 -8.41
CA PHE A 205 -8.93 15.32 -8.72
C PHE A 205 -9.42 16.47 -7.85
N GLU A 206 -10.73 16.60 -7.64
CA GLU A 206 -11.28 17.62 -6.75
C GLU A 206 -10.96 17.36 -5.28
N VAL A 207 -11.05 16.11 -4.81
CA VAL A 207 -10.72 15.73 -3.43
C VAL A 207 -9.27 16.09 -3.10
N VAL A 208 -8.33 15.82 -4.01
CA VAL A 208 -6.91 16.14 -3.83
C VAL A 208 -6.65 17.65 -3.89
N ASN A 209 -7.17 18.33 -4.91
CA ASN A 209 -6.83 19.73 -5.17
C ASN A 209 -7.65 20.75 -4.37
N SER A 210 -8.77 20.35 -3.73
CA SER A 210 -9.62 21.26 -2.93
C SER A 210 -9.20 21.42 -1.47
N ARG A 211 -8.12 20.75 -1.04
CA ARG A 211 -7.68 20.74 0.37
C ARG A 211 -7.09 22.07 0.80
N MET A 212 -7.21 22.42 2.08
CA MET A 212 -6.60 23.62 2.64
C MET A 212 -5.06 23.53 2.62
N ARG A 213 -4.52 22.37 2.99
CA ARG A 213 -3.11 22.03 2.78
C ARG A 213 -3.01 21.20 1.50
N GLY A 214 -2.55 21.84 0.42
CA GLY A 214 -2.35 21.19 -0.87
C GLY A 214 -1.20 20.17 -0.87
N ARG A 215 -0.90 19.61 -2.04
CA ARG A 215 0.27 18.73 -2.22
C ARG A 215 1.56 19.49 -1.91
N VAL A 216 2.53 18.78 -1.34
CA VAL A 216 3.87 19.32 -1.10
C VAL A 216 4.63 19.38 -2.43
N ASN A 217 5.00 20.59 -2.83
CA ASN A 217 5.77 20.81 -4.06
C ASN A 217 7.07 20.02 -4.06
N GLY A 218 7.37 19.39 -5.20
CA GLY A 218 8.59 18.61 -5.41
C GLY A 218 8.55 17.18 -4.89
N THR A 219 7.65 16.82 -3.96
CA THR A 219 7.50 15.43 -3.49
C THR A 219 6.17 14.80 -3.87
N GLY A 220 5.15 15.60 -4.19
CA GLY A 220 3.81 15.09 -4.53
C GLY A 220 3.02 14.54 -3.33
N ILE A 221 3.59 14.56 -2.12
CA ILE A 221 2.97 14.04 -0.89
C ILE A 221 1.74 14.86 -0.50
N LEU A 222 0.73 14.16 0.03
CA LEU A 222 -0.41 14.78 0.70
C LEU A 222 -0.12 14.96 2.20
N PRO A 223 0.05 16.19 2.71
CA PRO A 223 0.48 16.43 4.09
C PRO A 223 -0.58 16.06 5.15
N TRP A 224 -1.78 15.68 4.70
CA TRP A 224 -2.89 15.23 5.51
C TRP A 224 -3.08 13.71 5.47
N MET A 225 -2.18 12.97 4.82
CA MET A 225 -2.11 11.51 4.86
C MET A 225 -0.87 11.04 5.62
N GLU A 226 -1.01 9.94 6.34
CA GLU A 226 0.08 9.22 6.95
C GLU A 226 0.61 8.15 5.98
N TYR A 227 1.86 8.29 5.55
CA TYR A 227 2.53 7.31 4.68
C TYR A 227 3.43 6.34 5.46
N ASP A 228 3.22 6.25 6.77
CA ASP A 228 3.96 5.40 7.72
C ASP A 228 5.46 5.77 7.81
N GLY A 229 5.88 6.98 7.44
CA GLY A 229 7.30 7.37 7.49
C GLY A 229 8.09 7.01 6.23
N ILE A 230 7.41 6.66 5.12
CA ILE A 230 8.07 6.53 3.81
C ILE A 230 8.55 7.90 3.30
N GLU A 231 7.92 8.98 3.77
CA GLU A 231 8.31 10.36 3.51
C GLU A 231 9.72 10.71 4.00
N ASN A 232 10.25 9.94 4.97
CA ASN A 232 11.61 10.11 5.47
C ASN A 232 12.67 9.50 4.54
N THR A 233 12.27 8.71 3.54
CA THR A 233 13.20 8.13 2.55
C THR A 233 13.32 9.03 1.31
N LEU A 234 13.03 10.32 1.46
CA LEU A 234 12.99 11.30 0.38
C LEU A 234 14.14 12.29 0.53
N GLU A 235 15.32 11.88 0.11
CA GLU A 235 16.45 12.78 -0.05
C GLU A 235 16.65 13.06 -1.54
N GLN A 236 15.96 14.09 -2.04
CA GLN A 236 15.85 14.46 -3.48
C GLN A 236 15.08 13.43 -4.34
N THR A 237 15.31 12.15 -4.08
CA THR A 237 14.86 10.96 -4.81
C THR A 237 14.73 9.78 -3.84
N GLN A 238 13.85 8.81 -4.12
CA GLN A 238 13.67 7.61 -3.28
C GLN A 238 14.63 6.48 -3.67
N TYR A 239 15.95 6.73 -3.65
CA TYR A 239 16.97 5.74 -4.06
C TYR A 239 17.28 4.68 -3.01
N ASN A 240 17.15 5.05 -1.74
CA ASN A 240 17.51 4.25 -0.59
C ASN A 240 16.34 4.18 0.41
N PHE A 241 16.44 3.29 1.41
CA PHE A 241 15.35 3.08 2.37
C PHE A 241 15.80 3.02 3.83
N GLU A 242 17.04 3.40 4.14
CA GLU A 242 17.55 3.68 5.48
C GLU A 242 16.70 4.70 6.24
N GLY A 243 16.12 5.70 5.56
CA GLY A 243 15.21 6.67 6.18
C GLY A 243 13.98 6.03 6.84
N GLY A 244 13.67 4.76 6.51
CA GLY A 244 12.62 3.96 7.14
C GLY A 244 13.03 3.34 8.50
N LEU A 245 14.31 3.34 8.84
CA LEU A 245 14.86 2.82 10.09
C LEU A 245 14.42 3.70 11.27
N LYS A 246 13.60 3.14 12.16
CA LYS A 246 13.23 3.81 13.43
C LYS A 246 14.06 3.33 14.61
N ILE A 247 14.27 2.02 14.72
CA ILE A 247 14.95 1.36 15.83
C ILE A 247 15.63 0.10 15.26
N PRO A 248 16.93 -0.15 15.53
CA PRO A 248 17.66 -1.31 15.00
C PRO A 248 17.39 -2.58 15.83
N LYS A 249 16.11 -2.87 16.11
CA LYS A 249 15.71 -3.93 17.05
C LYS A 249 16.07 -5.31 16.53
N TYR A 250 15.76 -5.61 15.28
CA TYR A 250 16.00 -6.93 14.70
C TYR A 250 17.48 -7.13 14.40
N THR A 251 18.17 -6.09 13.93
CA THR A 251 19.61 -6.13 13.67
C THR A 251 20.38 -6.39 14.96
N THR A 252 20.08 -5.66 16.04
CA THR A 252 20.66 -5.89 17.37
C THR A 252 20.44 -7.33 17.84
N ALA A 253 19.22 -7.84 17.70
CA ALA A 253 18.91 -9.22 18.07
C ALA A 253 19.64 -10.25 17.20
N SER A 254 19.81 -9.98 15.91
CA SER A 254 20.55 -10.84 14.98
C SER A 254 22.03 -10.96 15.37
N ILE A 255 22.65 -9.82 15.69
CA ILE A 255 24.04 -9.75 16.16
C ILE A 255 24.22 -10.50 17.48
N ARG A 256 23.34 -10.27 18.46
CA ARG A 256 23.36 -11.01 19.74
C ARG A 256 23.18 -12.51 19.60
N ASN A 257 22.52 -12.97 18.55
CA ASN A 257 22.35 -14.39 18.25
C ASN A 257 23.45 -14.94 17.34
N GLU A 258 24.53 -14.19 17.11
CA GLU A 258 25.67 -14.58 16.27
C GLU A 258 25.22 -15.08 14.88
N CYS A 259 24.22 -14.40 14.30
CA CYS A 259 23.71 -14.76 12.99
C CYS A 259 24.77 -14.52 11.91
N THR A 260 24.66 -15.25 10.79
CA THR A 260 25.51 -15.04 9.62
C THR A 260 25.32 -13.64 9.02
N PRO A 261 26.26 -13.13 8.20
CA PRO A 261 26.10 -11.83 7.52
C PRO A 261 24.78 -11.70 6.77
N LYS A 262 24.31 -12.78 6.14
CA LYS A 262 22.99 -12.83 5.51
C LYS A 262 21.82 -12.66 6.51
N GLY A 263 21.90 -13.30 7.67
CA GLY A 263 20.88 -13.13 8.72
C GLY A 263 20.84 -11.71 9.27
N ILE A 264 22.01 -11.06 9.37
CA ILE A 264 22.14 -9.64 9.73
C ILE A 264 21.52 -8.75 8.64
N LEU A 265 21.83 -9.00 7.36
CA LEU A 265 21.22 -8.27 6.24
C LEU A 265 19.69 -8.38 6.26
N ASP A 266 19.14 -9.59 6.42
CA ASP A 266 17.69 -9.80 6.50
C ASP A 266 17.06 -9.01 7.68
N ALA A 267 17.79 -8.88 8.79
CA ALA A 267 17.38 -8.11 9.94
C ALA A 267 17.43 -6.59 9.69
N ILE A 268 18.48 -6.08 9.02
CA ILE A 268 18.59 -4.69 8.59
C ILE A 268 17.43 -4.32 7.67
N ILE A 269 17.18 -5.13 6.63
CA ILE A 269 16.05 -4.96 5.69
C ILE A 269 14.71 -4.85 6.44
N ARG A 270 14.54 -5.64 7.50
CA ARG A 270 13.34 -5.64 8.33
C ARG A 270 13.23 -4.38 9.19
N ASP A 271 14.31 -3.93 9.81
CA ASP A 271 14.35 -2.71 10.64
C ASP A 271 14.15 -1.43 9.79
N CYS A 272 14.70 -1.40 8.57
CA CYS A 272 14.48 -0.33 7.59
C CYS A 272 13.09 -0.39 6.92
N ARG A 273 12.27 -1.40 7.25
CA ARG A 273 10.88 -1.54 6.77
C ARG A 273 10.77 -1.60 5.24
N CYS A 274 11.74 -2.28 4.60
CA CYS A 274 11.77 -2.53 3.15
C CYS A 274 10.44 -3.06 2.58
N TRP A 275 9.66 -3.79 3.38
CA TRP A 275 8.35 -4.30 3.00
C TRP A 275 7.42 -3.25 2.38
N ARG A 276 7.56 -1.96 2.72
CA ARG A 276 6.78 -0.84 2.14
C ARG A 276 7.01 -0.62 0.65
N PHE A 277 8.15 -1.06 0.13
CA PHE A 277 8.54 -0.90 -1.26
C PHE A 277 8.16 -2.12 -2.09
N ILE A 278 7.83 -3.25 -1.47
CA ILE A 278 7.51 -4.50 -2.16
C ILE A 278 6.13 -4.42 -2.83
N ALA A 279 6.02 -4.90 -4.07
CA ALA A 279 4.75 -5.02 -4.78
C ALA A 279 3.66 -5.66 -3.91
N PRO A 280 2.48 -5.03 -3.74
CA PRO A 280 1.39 -5.50 -2.88
C PRO A 280 0.52 -6.61 -3.52
N ASN A 281 0.90 -7.11 -4.70
CA ASN A 281 0.20 -8.15 -5.44
C ASN A 281 0.93 -9.50 -5.46
N LEU A 282 1.95 -9.68 -4.60
CA LEU A 282 2.60 -10.97 -4.38
C LEU A 282 1.86 -11.71 -3.26
N TRP A 283 1.15 -12.78 -3.62
CA TRP A 283 0.30 -13.53 -2.70
C TRP A 283 1.10 -14.63 -1.99
N PRO A 284 0.90 -14.82 -0.67
CA PRO A 284 1.58 -15.87 0.06
C PRO A 284 1.05 -17.24 -0.36
N SER A 285 1.94 -18.23 -0.46
CA SER A 285 1.57 -19.64 -0.54
C SER A 285 1.65 -20.29 0.84
N ASN A 286 1.01 -21.44 1.00
CA ASN A 286 1.08 -22.24 2.21
C ASN A 286 2.44 -22.95 2.30
N SER A 287 3.50 -22.19 2.58
CA SER A 287 4.86 -22.68 2.89
C SER A 287 5.10 -22.77 4.40
N ILE A 288 4.14 -22.30 5.19
CA ILE A 288 4.21 -22.30 6.64
C ILE A 288 4.05 -23.74 7.13
N ASP A 289 5.11 -24.25 7.75
CA ASP A 289 5.17 -25.55 8.43
C ASP A 289 3.86 -25.81 9.20
N GLU A 290 3.20 -26.94 8.91
CA GLU A 290 1.94 -27.38 9.56
C GLU A 290 2.05 -27.50 11.10
N LYS A 291 3.26 -27.31 11.65
CA LYS A 291 3.58 -27.28 13.08
C LYS A 291 3.12 -26.01 13.81
N GLN A 292 2.46 -25.06 13.15
CA GLN A 292 1.99 -23.87 13.84
C GLN A 292 0.95 -24.18 14.92
N GLY A 293 1.18 -23.60 16.10
CA GLY A 293 0.35 -23.78 17.28
C GLY A 293 -1.13 -23.45 17.03
N ARG A 294 -1.99 -24.44 17.30
CA ARG A 294 -3.42 -24.22 17.46
C ARG A 294 -3.65 -23.29 18.66
N PHE A 295 -4.70 -22.49 18.63
CA PHE A 295 -5.06 -21.67 19.78
C PHE A 295 -5.29 -22.56 21.00
N ARG A 296 -4.58 -22.28 22.09
CA ARG A 296 -4.70 -23.02 23.35
C ARG A 296 -6.12 -22.86 23.89
N LYS A 297 -6.87 -23.96 24.05
CA LYS A 297 -8.20 -23.91 24.67
C LYS A 297 -8.11 -23.86 26.19
N PHE A 298 -9.02 -23.11 26.81
CA PHE A 298 -9.12 -22.99 28.25
C PHE A 298 -10.28 -23.84 28.79
N PRO A 299 -10.17 -24.43 30.00
CA PRO A 299 -11.33 -25.03 30.65
C PRO A 299 -12.37 -23.95 30.97
N ILE A 300 -13.62 -24.19 30.58
CA ILE A 300 -14.74 -23.28 30.83
C ILE A 300 -15.33 -23.61 32.21
N SER A 301 -15.36 -22.63 33.10
CA SER A 301 -16.12 -22.71 34.34
C SER A 301 -17.44 -21.96 34.13
N PHE A 302 -18.56 -22.60 34.44
CA PHE A 302 -19.91 -22.07 34.24
C PHE A 302 -20.28 -20.89 35.17
N ALA A 303 -19.32 -20.35 35.92
CA ALA A 303 -19.59 -19.45 37.04
C ALA A 303 -19.63 -17.95 36.71
N ALA A 304 -19.43 -17.53 35.45
CA ALA A 304 -19.47 -16.10 35.09
C ALA A 304 -20.33 -15.85 33.84
N SER A 305 -21.43 -15.13 34.01
CA SER A 305 -22.30 -14.67 32.92
C SER A 305 -21.64 -13.50 32.20
N ASN A 306 -20.93 -13.77 31.10
CA ASN A 306 -20.53 -12.71 30.18
C ASN A 306 -21.69 -12.43 29.21
N PRO A 307 -22.19 -11.19 29.08
CA PRO A 307 -23.31 -10.89 28.19
C PRO A 307 -23.04 -11.29 26.72
N LEU A 308 -21.80 -11.26 26.25
CA LEU A 308 -21.43 -11.71 24.90
C LEU A 308 -21.56 -13.22 24.71
N THR A 309 -21.50 -14.00 25.79
CA THR A 309 -21.71 -15.47 25.74
C THR A 309 -23.19 -15.86 25.71
N LEU A 310 -24.09 -14.90 25.92
CA LEU A 310 -25.54 -15.10 25.82
C LEU A 310 -26.06 -14.81 24.41
N LEU A 311 -25.23 -14.22 23.54
CA LEU A 311 -25.60 -13.95 22.15
C LEU A 311 -25.57 -15.25 21.33
N PRO A 312 -26.54 -15.44 20.41
CA PRO A 312 -26.40 -16.42 19.33
C PRO A 312 -25.07 -16.25 18.60
N ILE A 313 -24.48 -17.36 18.17
CA ILE A 313 -23.16 -17.41 17.52
C ILE A 313 -23.12 -16.50 16.29
N GLU A 314 -24.22 -16.42 15.56
CA GLU A 314 -24.37 -15.60 14.36
C GLU A 314 -24.30 -14.11 14.70
N ILE A 315 -25.00 -13.68 15.76
CA ILE A 315 -25.00 -12.27 16.22
C ILE A 315 -23.62 -11.92 16.78
N LEU A 316 -23.02 -12.82 17.55
CA LEU A 316 -21.67 -12.59 18.07
C LEU A 316 -20.66 -12.42 16.93
N SER A 317 -20.78 -13.21 15.86
CA SER A 317 -19.92 -13.08 14.67
C SER A 317 -20.16 -11.76 13.94
N ASP A 318 -21.39 -11.28 13.82
CA ASP A 318 -21.68 -9.95 13.24
C ASP A 318 -21.06 -8.82 14.06
N VAL A 319 -21.26 -8.84 15.38
CA VAL A 319 -20.66 -7.85 16.29
C VAL A 319 -19.14 -7.86 16.17
N LEU A 320 -18.53 -9.04 16.17
CA LEU A 320 -17.09 -9.17 16.04
C LEU A 320 -16.58 -8.81 14.64
N ALA A 321 -17.38 -8.98 13.58
CA ALA A 321 -17.02 -8.58 12.23
C ALA A 321 -16.99 -7.05 12.04
N CYS A 322 -17.68 -6.29 12.90
CA CYS A 322 -17.69 -4.83 12.87
C CYS A 322 -16.50 -4.15 13.56
N VAL A 323 -15.57 -4.91 14.16
CA VAL A 323 -14.39 -4.30 14.78
C VAL A 323 -13.43 -3.73 13.74
N ASP A 324 -12.71 -2.68 14.13
CA ASP A 324 -11.79 -1.89 13.31
C ASP A 324 -10.49 -2.62 12.92
N SER A 325 -10.10 -3.66 13.66
CA SER A 325 -8.87 -4.40 13.40
C SER A 325 -8.88 -5.83 13.96
N LEU A 326 -8.03 -6.68 13.38
CA LEU A 326 -7.78 -8.02 13.93
C LEU A 326 -7.14 -7.97 15.32
N GLN A 327 -6.38 -6.92 15.64
CA GLN A 327 -5.86 -6.70 16.99
C GLN A 327 -6.99 -6.48 17.99
N THR A 328 -7.98 -5.65 17.65
CA THR A 328 -9.18 -5.43 18.46
C THR A 328 -9.99 -6.71 18.61
N TYR A 329 -10.18 -7.48 17.52
CA TYR A 329 -10.82 -8.80 17.57
C TYR A 329 -10.14 -9.72 18.60
N LEU A 330 -8.81 -9.84 18.53
CA LEU A 330 -8.06 -10.69 19.46
C LEU A 330 -8.05 -10.13 20.89
N ALA A 331 -8.10 -8.81 21.07
CA ALA A 331 -8.24 -8.18 22.37
C ALA A 331 -9.60 -8.52 23.00
N VAL A 332 -10.69 -8.41 22.23
CA VAL A 332 -12.03 -8.82 22.66
C VAL A 332 -12.07 -10.30 23.00
N ALA A 333 -11.46 -11.15 22.15
CA ALA A 333 -11.36 -12.58 22.42
C ALA A 333 -10.69 -12.87 23.77
N ARG A 334 -9.68 -12.08 24.17
CA ARG A 334 -8.94 -12.26 25.44
C ARG A 334 -9.67 -11.76 26.68
N THR A 335 -10.82 -11.12 26.56
CA THR A 335 -11.58 -10.59 27.72
C THR A 335 -12.17 -11.69 28.60
N SER A 336 -12.45 -12.88 28.05
CA SER A 336 -12.90 -14.03 28.83
C SER A 336 -12.48 -15.35 28.19
N ARG A 337 -12.33 -16.41 29.01
CA ARG A 337 -11.99 -17.75 28.52
C ARG A 337 -13.06 -18.33 27.58
N SER A 338 -14.32 -18.04 27.84
CA SER A 338 -15.45 -18.51 27.02
C SER A 338 -15.41 -17.86 25.64
N ILE A 339 -15.35 -16.53 25.55
CA ILE A 339 -15.24 -15.82 24.28
C ILE A 339 -13.97 -16.22 23.56
N TYR A 340 -12.84 -16.33 24.26
CA TYR A 340 -11.59 -16.78 23.65
C TYR A 340 -11.77 -18.13 22.95
N ASN A 341 -12.37 -19.11 23.62
CA ASN A 341 -12.54 -20.44 23.07
C ASN A 341 -13.44 -20.44 21.81
N VAL A 342 -14.51 -19.63 21.79
CA VAL A 342 -15.41 -19.46 20.64
C VAL A 342 -14.73 -18.69 19.51
N ALA A 343 -14.18 -17.51 19.80
CA ALA A 343 -13.54 -16.63 18.83
C ALA A 343 -12.28 -17.24 18.16
N THR A 344 -11.67 -18.23 18.81
CA THR A 344 -10.50 -18.95 18.28
C THR A 344 -10.82 -20.36 17.79
N GLU A 345 -12.10 -20.73 17.71
CA GLU A 345 -12.52 -21.96 17.07
C GLU A 345 -12.52 -21.77 15.54
N ASP A 346 -12.03 -22.77 14.81
CA ASP A 346 -11.65 -22.60 13.40
C ASP A 346 -12.84 -22.23 12.53
N SER A 347 -14.02 -22.82 12.76
CA SER A 347 -15.22 -22.52 11.98
C SER A 347 -15.76 -21.12 12.29
N PHE A 348 -15.83 -20.74 13.57
CA PHE A 348 -16.23 -19.40 13.99
C PHE A 348 -15.29 -18.30 13.48
N PHE A 349 -13.98 -18.51 13.62
CA PHE A 349 -12.96 -17.59 13.12
C PHE A 349 -13.09 -17.44 11.60
N SER A 350 -13.19 -18.56 10.88
CA SER A 350 -13.36 -18.53 9.42
C SER A 350 -14.61 -17.77 8.99
N MET A 351 -15.75 -18.00 9.66
CA MET A 351 -16.98 -17.25 9.40
C MET A 351 -16.79 -15.75 9.64
N THR A 352 -16.17 -15.38 10.76
CA THR A 352 -15.99 -13.97 11.13
C THR A 352 -15.02 -13.26 10.19
N ILE A 353 -13.91 -13.89 9.80
CA ILE A 353 -12.97 -13.34 8.83
C ILE A 353 -13.61 -13.20 7.44
N LYS A 354 -14.44 -14.17 7.01
CA LYS A 354 -15.21 -14.03 5.77
C LYS A 354 -16.10 -12.78 5.83
N ARG A 355 -16.79 -12.54 6.96
CA ARG A 355 -17.60 -11.32 7.14
C ARG A 355 -16.75 -10.06 7.11
N MET A 356 -15.65 -10.02 7.87
CA MET A 356 -14.69 -8.89 7.90
C MET A 356 -14.05 -8.58 6.55
N SER A 357 -13.91 -9.58 5.69
CA SER A 357 -13.32 -9.42 4.35
C SER A 357 -14.36 -9.23 3.25
N SER A 358 -15.66 -9.41 3.51
CA SER A 358 -16.70 -9.38 2.47
C SER A 358 -17.20 -7.98 2.09
N SER A 359 -17.00 -6.98 2.95
CA SER A 359 -17.48 -5.61 2.73
C SER A 359 -16.30 -4.64 2.63
N PRO A 360 -16.35 -3.63 1.75
CA PRO A 360 -15.39 -2.52 1.73
C PRO A 360 -15.26 -1.80 3.08
N SER A 361 -16.28 -1.83 3.95
CA SER A 361 -16.17 -1.25 5.29
C SER A 361 -15.41 -2.16 6.29
N GLY A 362 -15.19 -3.43 5.95
CA GLY A 362 -14.56 -4.41 6.83
C GLY A 362 -13.03 -4.27 6.94
N CYS A 363 -12.48 -4.48 8.13
CA CYS A 363 -11.06 -4.26 8.42
C CYS A 363 -10.09 -5.24 7.70
N LEU A 364 -10.63 -6.29 7.08
CA LEU A 364 -9.86 -7.31 6.36
C LEU A 364 -10.22 -7.40 4.87
N PHE A 365 -10.94 -6.42 4.32
CA PHE A 365 -11.30 -6.39 2.89
C PHE A 365 -10.08 -6.47 1.97
N TRP A 366 -8.97 -5.88 2.40
CA TRP A 366 -7.69 -5.94 1.71
C TRP A 366 -7.12 -7.35 1.53
N LEU A 367 -7.64 -8.38 2.21
CA LEU A 367 -7.25 -9.77 1.99
C LEU A 367 -7.84 -10.37 0.70
N LEU A 368 -8.82 -9.72 0.08
CA LEU A 368 -9.43 -10.18 -1.16
C LEU A 368 -8.71 -9.59 -2.38
N PRO A 369 -8.65 -10.33 -3.50
CA PRO A 369 -8.07 -9.84 -4.74
C PRO A 369 -8.92 -8.75 -5.39
N VAL A 370 -8.26 -7.81 -6.06
CA VAL A 370 -8.93 -6.77 -6.85
C VAL A 370 -9.02 -7.20 -8.31
N SER A 371 -10.25 -7.41 -8.79
CA SER A 371 -10.51 -7.92 -10.14
C SER A 371 -10.14 -6.94 -11.26
N SER A 372 -10.15 -5.64 -10.97
CA SER A 372 -9.73 -4.59 -11.91
C SER A 372 -8.21 -4.56 -12.10
N MET A 373 -7.43 -5.14 -11.18
CA MET A 373 -5.99 -5.26 -11.36
C MET A 373 -5.64 -6.48 -12.21
N ARG A 374 -4.79 -6.25 -13.20
CA ARG A 374 -4.39 -7.26 -14.19
C ARG A 374 -3.68 -8.46 -13.56
N GLY A 375 -4.22 -9.64 -13.79
CA GLY A 375 -3.62 -10.92 -13.38
C GLY A 375 -3.73 -11.20 -11.87
N GLU A 376 -4.26 -10.27 -11.08
CA GLU A 376 -4.28 -10.39 -9.63
C GLU A 376 -5.21 -11.52 -9.17
N LEU A 377 -6.43 -11.58 -9.72
CA LEU A 377 -7.40 -12.60 -9.37
C LEU A 377 -6.86 -14.02 -9.63
N GLN A 378 -6.18 -14.23 -10.76
CA GLN A 378 -5.57 -15.51 -11.10
C GLN A 378 -4.43 -15.86 -10.14
N LYS A 379 -3.52 -14.91 -9.86
CA LYS A 379 -2.41 -15.11 -8.92
C LYS A 379 -2.92 -15.39 -7.50
N ALA A 380 -3.93 -14.66 -7.05
CA ALA A 380 -4.55 -14.84 -5.75
C ALA A 380 -5.24 -16.19 -5.64
N ASN A 381 -6.02 -16.60 -6.64
CA ASN A 381 -6.68 -17.91 -6.66
C ASN A 381 -5.64 -19.05 -6.69
N LEU A 382 -4.56 -18.91 -7.46
CA LEU A 382 -3.48 -19.90 -7.49
C LEU A 382 -2.80 -20.04 -6.12
N ALA A 383 -2.40 -18.93 -5.51
CA ALA A 383 -1.74 -18.94 -4.21
C ALA A 383 -2.67 -19.43 -3.09
N SER A 384 -3.92 -18.95 -3.06
CA SER A 384 -4.92 -19.34 -2.07
C SER A 384 -5.32 -20.81 -2.17
N SER A 385 -5.26 -21.42 -3.36
CA SER A 385 -5.53 -22.85 -3.53
C SER A 385 -4.61 -23.75 -2.70
N THR A 386 -3.40 -23.26 -2.35
CA THR A 386 -2.46 -24.00 -1.48
C THR A 386 -2.93 -24.12 -0.02
N PHE A 387 -3.96 -23.35 0.38
CA PHE A 387 -4.57 -23.37 1.71
C PHE A 387 -5.82 -24.24 1.78
N LEU A 388 -6.17 -24.93 0.69
CA LEU A 388 -7.23 -25.94 0.68
C LEU A 388 -6.68 -27.29 1.16
N PRO A 389 -7.51 -28.18 1.72
CA PRO A 389 -7.11 -29.54 2.07
C PRO A 389 -6.55 -30.27 0.84
N LYS A 390 -5.40 -30.93 1.00
CA LYS A 390 -4.87 -31.81 -0.06
C LYS A 390 -5.85 -32.96 -0.27
N VAL A 391 -6.32 -33.12 -1.50
CA VAL A 391 -7.17 -34.27 -1.87
C VAL A 391 -6.27 -35.50 -1.89
N SER A 392 -6.39 -36.36 -0.86
CA SER A 392 -5.69 -37.63 -0.79
C SER A 392 -6.02 -38.48 -2.02
N GLY A 393 -5.07 -38.63 -2.96
CA GLY A 393 -5.20 -39.49 -4.15
C GLY A 393 -5.00 -38.80 -5.51
N ALA A 394 -4.71 -37.50 -5.57
CA ALA A 394 -4.52 -36.77 -6.82
C ALA A 394 -3.02 -36.54 -7.18
N ASP A 395 -2.19 -37.57 -7.12
CA ASP A 395 -0.80 -37.49 -7.60
C ASP A 395 -0.69 -37.50 -9.15
N ASN A 396 -1.81 -37.53 -9.88
CA ASN A 396 -1.85 -37.61 -11.34
C ASN A 396 -2.96 -36.75 -11.99
N ILE A 397 -3.20 -35.53 -11.50
CA ILE A 397 -4.00 -34.55 -12.26
C ILE A 397 -3.06 -33.50 -12.84
N PRO A 398 -2.94 -33.38 -14.18
CA PRO A 398 -2.11 -32.34 -14.78
C PRO A 398 -2.60 -30.97 -14.33
N ALA A 399 -1.66 -30.05 -14.15
CA ALA A 399 -1.82 -28.65 -13.75
C ALA A 399 -2.67 -27.85 -14.77
N GLY A 400 -3.95 -28.20 -14.89
CA GLY A 400 -4.88 -27.67 -15.89
C GLY A 400 -6.24 -28.39 -15.94
N GLY A 401 -6.51 -29.41 -15.12
CA GLY A 401 -7.76 -30.18 -15.15
C GLY A 401 -8.81 -29.71 -14.15
N GLN A 402 -9.82 -29.00 -14.64
CA GLN A 402 -11.14 -28.77 -14.02
C GLN A 402 -11.15 -28.41 -12.52
N THR A 403 -10.80 -27.17 -12.22
CA THR A 403 -11.11 -26.57 -10.92
C THR A 403 -12.52 -25.99 -10.96
N ASP A 404 -13.30 -26.34 -9.95
CA ASP A 404 -14.48 -25.63 -9.48
C ASP A 404 -14.40 -24.12 -9.84
N HIS A 405 -15.37 -23.58 -10.59
CA HIS A 405 -15.37 -22.17 -11.00
C HIS A 405 -15.45 -21.20 -9.81
N GLN A 406 -15.61 -21.72 -8.60
CA GLN A 406 -15.74 -20.96 -7.38
C GLN A 406 -14.36 -20.58 -6.81
N SER A 407 -14.18 -19.30 -6.50
CA SER A 407 -12.95 -18.79 -5.88
C SER A 407 -12.62 -19.56 -4.58
N PRO A 408 -11.34 -19.91 -4.32
CA PRO A 408 -10.94 -20.61 -3.10
C PRO A 408 -11.41 -19.92 -1.80
N PHE A 409 -11.47 -18.59 -1.80
CA PHE A 409 -11.92 -17.79 -0.66
C PHE A 409 -13.39 -18.07 -0.25
N LEU A 410 -14.22 -18.53 -1.19
CA LEU A 410 -15.64 -18.81 -0.95
C LEU A 410 -15.86 -20.22 -0.39
N ARG A 411 -14.88 -21.13 -0.54
CA ARG A 411 -15.04 -22.52 -0.10
C ARG A 411 -15.15 -22.63 1.42
N LEU A 412 -15.93 -23.58 1.89
CA LEU A 412 -16.14 -23.82 3.33
C LEU A 412 -14.91 -24.44 4.01
N ASP A 413 -14.11 -25.18 3.26
CA ASP A 413 -12.92 -25.88 3.73
C ASP A 413 -11.63 -25.04 3.64
N PHE A 414 -11.73 -23.76 3.30
CA PHE A 414 -10.57 -22.86 3.22
C PHE A 414 -9.97 -22.57 4.61
N HIS A 415 -8.67 -22.81 4.78
CA HIS A 415 -7.97 -22.62 6.05
C HIS A 415 -7.65 -21.13 6.35
N TRP A 416 -8.67 -20.35 6.73
CA TRP A 416 -8.55 -18.91 6.98
C TRP A 416 -7.51 -18.52 8.03
N ILE A 417 -7.35 -19.28 9.11
CA ILE A 417 -6.34 -18.98 10.14
C ILE A 417 -4.93 -19.00 9.54
N SER A 418 -4.59 -20.06 8.81
CA SER A 418 -3.28 -20.21 8.17
C SER A 418 -3.05 -19.13 7.11
N PHE A 419 -4.07 -18.85 6.30
CA PHE A 419 -4.00 -17.80 5.27
C PHE A 419 -3.78 -16.41 5.86
N VAL A 420 -4.55 -16.02 6.89
CA VAL A 420 -4.38 -14.73 7.58
C VAL A 420 -2.98 -14.63 8.17
N ARG A 421 -2.49 -15.68 8.85
CA ARG A 421 -1.12 -15.69 9.39
C ARG A 421 -0.07 -15.51 8.29
N ALA A 422 -0.22 -16.19 7.16
CA ALA A 422 0.68 -16.06 6.02
C ALA A 422 0.66 -14.64 5.43
N CYS A 423 -0.50 -13.99 5.39
CA CYS A 423 -0.61 -12.58 4.97
C CYS A 423 0.11 -11.64 5.93
N TYR A 424 -0.02 -11.84 7.24
CA TYR A 424 0.68 -11.01 8.24
C TYR A 424 2.20 -11.27 8.30
N ALA A 425 2.66 -12.41 7.77
CA ALA A 425 4.08 -12.72 7.64
C ALA A 425 4.69 -12.27 6.29
N SER A 426 3.86 -11.94 5.29
CA SER A 426 4.30 -11.55 3.95
C SER A 426 4.53 -10.05 3.84
N CYS A 427 5.73 -9.64 3.42
CA CYS A 427 6.09 -8.24 3.17
C CYS A 427 5.13 -7.56 2.18
N SER A 428 4.81 -8.24 1.07
CA SER A 428 3.85 -7.77 0.05
C SER A 428 2.47 -7.51 0.65
N MET A 429 1.94 -8.46 1.42
CA MET A 429 0.61 -8.33 2.02
C MET A 429 0.58 -7.26 3.12
N MET A 430 1.70 -7.06 3.84
CA MET A 430 1.83 -5.95 4.77
C MET A 430 1.85 -4.59 4.05
N ASN A 431 2.49 -4.48 2.88
CA ASN A 431 2.39 -3.27 2.06
C ASN A 431 0.97 -3.06 1.55
N ARG A 432 0.31 -4.12 1.09
CA ARG A 432 -1.10 -4.09 0.69
C ARG A 432 -2.00 -3.56 1.81
N LYS A 433 -1.80 -4.04 3.04
CA LYS A 433 -2.51 -3.55 4.24
C LYS A 433 -2.23 -2.07 4.49
N ARG A 434 -0.98 -1.60 4.30
CA ARG A 434 -0.64 -0.18 4.43
C ARG A 434 -1.38 0.67 3.40
N ILE A 435 -1.39 0.25 2.13
CA ILE A 435 -2.12 0.95 1.06
C ILE A 435 -3.63 0.97 1.34
N TRP A 436 -4.19 -0.12 1.87
CA TRP A 436 -5.57 -0.13 2.34
C TRP A 436 -5.83 0.92 3.43
N GLY A 437 -4.92 1.05 4.41
CA GLY A 437 -4.99 2.10 5.42
C GLY A 437 -4.97 3.51 4.80
N GLN A 438 -4.18 3.73 3.76
CA GLN A 438 -4.13 5.00 3.02
C GLN A 438 -5.44 5.25 2.25
N VAL A 439 -6.04 4.22 1.64
CA VAL A 439 -7.37 4.32 1.02
C VAL A 439 -8.42 4.71 2.06
N LYS A 440 -8.36 4.15 3.27
CA LYS A 440 -9.31 4.49 4.34
C LYS A 440 -9.16 5.91 4.87
N GLN A 441 -7.94 6.44 4.93
CA GLN A 441 -7.72 7.86 5.17
C GLN A 441 -8.37 8.69 4.06
N LEU A 442 -8.11 8.34 2.79
CA LEU A 442 -8.68 9.06 1.64
C LEU A 442 -10.21 9.00 1.60
N GLU A 443 -10.81 7.89 2.03
CA GLU A 443 -12.26 7.71 2.16
C GLU A 443 -12.91 8.76 3.07
N GLU A 444 -12.26 9.11 4.17
CA GLU A 444 -12.73 10.16 5.08
C GLU A 444 -12.73 11.53 4.40
N PHE A 445 -11.65 11.86 3.67
CA PHE A 445 -11.57 13.12 2.92
C PHE A 445 -12.59 13.17 1.79
N TRP A 446 -12.81 12.05 1.10
CA TRP A 446 -13.80 11.92 0.04
C TRP A 446 -15.22 12.11 0.57
N ARG A 447 -15.53 11.50 1.73
CA ARG A 447 -16.80 11.65 2.42
C ARG A 447 -17.03 13.11 2.82
N ASN A 448 -16.03 13.76 3.40
CA ASN A 448 -16.10 15.17 3.77
C ASN A 448 -16.32 16.05 2.55
N TYR A 449 -15.61 15.78 1.45
CA TYR A 449 -15.82 16.48 0.18
C TYR A 449 -17.26 16.33 -0.34
N ARG A 450 -17.85 15.13 -0.31
CA ARG A 450 -19.24 14.92 -0.73
C ARG A 450 -20.28 15.50 0.22
N LEU A 451 -19.97 15.65 1.51
CA LEU A 451 -20.88 16.22 2.51
C LEU A 451 -20.85 17.75 2.56
N TYR A 452 -19.67 18.34 2.37
CA TYR A 452 -19.43 19.76 2.63
C TYR A 452 -18.93 20.53 1.40
N GLY A 453 -18.66 19.84 0.28
CA GLY A 453 -18.05 20.43 -0.91
C GLY A 453 -16.55 20.66 -0.75
N TRP A 454 -16.04 21.68 -1.43
CA TRP A 454 -14.62 22.04 -1.38
C TRP A 454 -14.25 22.68 -0.05
N GLU A 455 -13.15 22.22 0.55
CA GLU A 455 -12.60 22.87 1.75
C GLU A 455 -12.07 24.27 1.41
N VAL A 456 -11.41 24.40 0.26
CA VAL A 456 -11.04 25.68 -0.34
C VAL A 456 -11.51 25.69 -1.79
N ASP A 457 -12.21 26.75 -2.19
CA ASP A 457 -12.61 26.93 -3.58
C ASP A 457 -11.40 27.35 -4.42
N ARG A 458 -10.70 26.33 -4.93
CA ARG A 458 -9.53 26.48 -5.80
C ARG A 458 -9.92 26.58 -7.28
N PHE A 459 -11.19 26.26 -7.60
CA PHE A 459 -11.69 26.12 -8.97
C PHE A 459 -12.61 27.27 -9.39
N GLY A 460 -13.20 27.99 -8.44
CA GLY A 460 -14.26 28.98 -8.64
C GLY A 460 -13.83 30.44 -8.53
N VAL A 461 -12.53 30.75 -8.56
CA VAL A 461 -12.10 32.17 -8.64
C VAL A 461 -12.51 32.72 -10.01
N ALA A 462 -13.66 33.39 -10.06
CA ALA A 462 -13.98 34.31 -11.13
C ALA A 462 -12.89 35.39 -11.13
N LEU A 463 -12.23 35.56 -12.26
CA LEU A 463 -11.39 36.73 -12.46
C LEU A 463 -12.34 37.86 -12.83
N GLU A 464 -12.40 38.88 -11.99
CA GLU A 464 -13.06 40.17 -12.30
C GLU A 464 -12.40 40.85 -13.50
#